data_AF-A0A3P3TVX9-F1
#
_entry.id   AF-A0A3P3TVX9-F1
#
_cell.length_a   1.000
_cell.length_b   1.000
_cell.length_c   1.000
_cell.angle_alpha   90.00
_cell.angle_beta   90.00
_cell.angle_gamma   90.00
#
_symmetry.space_group_name_H-M   'P 1'
#
loop_
_entity.id
_entity.type
_entity.pdbx_description
1 polymer ?
#
loop_
_entity_poly.entity_id
_entity_poly.type
_entity_poly.pdbx_seq_one_letter_code
_entity_poly.pdbx_strand_id
1 'polypeptide(L)'
;MDNHDTSIMAEYRELFGQLLECTKHQLELLSAEESLERMTEVYLQSAEKWEEIRGAIDRMALEFPTLKEIQDAALAETMKNIQAYLQMIEARLSDSIHETGDDLRTVKDQKMLMNAYYGMNRRGYHSFYFDEKK
;
A
#
# COMPACT_ATOMS: atom_id res chain seq x y z
N MET A 1 -4.42 -31.31 4.57
CA MET A 1 -3.98 -29.97 4.98
C MET A 1 -4.16 -29.90 6.47
N ASP A 2 -3.06 -29.72 7.21
CA ASP A 2 -3.11 -29.63 8.67
C ASP A 2 -3.86 -28.35 9.09
N ASN A 3 -4.49 -28.39 10.28
CA ASN A 3 -5.17 -27.22 10.85
C ASN A 3 -4.22 -26.02 11.03
N HIS A 4 -2.92 -26.28 11.15
CA HIS A 4 -1.88 -25.27 11.27
C HIS A 4 -1.67 -24.48 9.96
N ASP A 5 -1.54 -25.17 8.82
CA ASP A 5 -1.39 -24.53 7.50
C ASP A 5 -2.60 -23.65 7.16
N THR A 6 -3.79 -24.10 7.55
CA THR A 6 -5.04 -23.35 7.35
C THR A 6 -5.07 -22.06 8.18
N SER A 7 -4.56 -22.11 9.41
CA SER A 7 -4.47 -20.95 10.30
C SER A 7 -3.45 -19.92 9.78
N ILE A 8 -2.29 -20.37 9.33
CA ILE A 8 -1.24 -19.51 8.75
C ILE A 8 -1.77 -18.82 7.49
N MET A 9 -2.43 -19.56 6.59
CA MET A 9 -2.98 -18.95 5.39
C MET A 9 -4.08 -17.92 5.69
N ALA A 10 -4.89 -18.15 6.73
CA ALA A 10 -5.91 -17.20 7.17
C ALA A 10 -5.29 -15.89 7.70
N GLU A 11 -4.24 -15.98 8.51
CA GLU A 11 -3.49 -14.83 9.00
C GLU A 11 -2.79 -14.08 7.85
N TYR A 12 -2.23 -14.80 6.88
CA TYR A 12 -1.63 -14.19 5.69
C TYR A 12 -2.66 -13.39 4.89
N ARG A 13 -3.86 -13.95 4.65
CA ARG A 13 -4.98 -13.23 4.01
C ARG A 13 -5.40 -11.99 4.79
N GLU A 14 -5.48 -12.10 6.11
CA GLU A 14 -5.87 -11.01 6.98
C GLU A 14 -4.88 -9.83 6.87
N LEU A 15 -3.58 -10.09 6.81
CA LEU A 15 -2.56 -9.06 6.59
C LEU A 15 -2.76 -8.34 5.25
N PHE A 16 -3.06 -9.07 4.17
CA PHE A 16 -3.37 -8.44 2.88
C PHE A 16 -4.69 -7.67 2.91
N GLY A 17 -5.70 -8.15 3.65
CA GLY A 17 -6.94 -7.42 3.90
C GLY A 17 -6.68 -6.08 4.60
N GLN A 18 -5.85 -6.08 5.64
CA GLN A 18 -5.46 -4.85 6.35
C GLN A 18 -4.67 -3.90 5.45
N LEU A 19 -3.79 -4.43 4.60
CA LEU A 19 -3.03 -3.62 3.63
C LEU A 19 -3.97 -2.97 2.60
N LEU A 20 -4.99 -3.69 2.14
CA LEU A 20 -6.02 -3.17 1.24
C LEU A 20 -6.81 -2.04 1.89
N GLU A 21 -7.29 -2.21 3.12
CA GLU A 21 -8.02 -1.16 3.82
C GLU A 21 -7.13 0.07 4.10
N CYS A 22 -5.85 -0.15 4.43
CA CYS A 22 -4.87 0.92 4.56
C CYS A 22 -4.72 1.71 3.25
N THR A 23 -4.64 1.01 2.11
CA THR A 23 -4.46 1.65 0.79
C THR A 23 -5.73 2.40 0.36
N LYS A 24 -6.92 1.87 0.65
CA LYS A 24 -8.19 2.58 0.42
C LYS A 24 -8.26 3.88 1.22
N HIS A 25 -7.89 3.82 2.50
CA HIS A 25 -7.88 4.99 3.37
C HIS A 25 -6.92 6.07 2.83
N GLN A 26 -5.73 5.70 2.37
CA GLN A 26 -4.80 6.64 1.72
C GLN A 26 -5.40 7.33 0.49
N LEU A 27 -6.15 6.60 -0.33
CA LEU A 27 -6.84 7.18 -1.49
C LEU A 27 -7.98 8.12 -1.07
N GLU A 28 -8.75 7.76 -0.04
CA GLU A 28 -9.83 8.58 0.51
C GLU A 28 -9.29 9.92 1.04
N LEU A 29 -8.17 9.89 1.77
CA LEU A 29 -7.49 11.10 2.25
C LEU A 29 -7.16 12.04 1.10
N LEU A 30 -6.63 11.51 -0.01
CA LEU A 30 -6.34 12.28 -1.23
C LEU A 30 -7.59 12.69 -2.02
N SER A 31 -8.79 12.25 -1.63
CA SER A 31 -10.07 12.68 -2.24
C SER A 31 -10.76 13.77 -1.44
N ALA A 32 -10.40 13.95 -0.17
CA ALA A 32 -11.15 14.78 0.75
C ALA A 32 -10.77 16.26 0.58
N GLU A 33 -11.77 17.15 0.61
CA GLU A 33 -11.58 18.61 0.67
C GLU A 33 -11.09 19.09 2.07
N GLU A 34 -10.29 18.26 2.76
CA GLU A 34 -9.69 18.64 4.05
C GLU A 34 -8.47 19.54 3.86
N SER A 35 -8.08 20.26 4.93
CA SER A 35 -6.85 21.05 4.91
C SER A 35 -5.63 20.15 4.63
N LEU A 36 -4.81 20.54 3.66
CA LEU A 36 -3.60 19.83 3.22
C LEU A 36 -2.67 19.41 4.37
N GLU A 37 -2.54 20.24 5.41
CA GLU A 37 -1.70 19.98 6.57
C GLU A 37 -2.20 18.77 7.38
N ARG A 38 -3.50 18.74 7.72
CA ARG A 38 -4.13 17.60 8.41
C ARG A 38 -4.12 16.34 7.56
N MET A 39 -4.40 16.47 6.27
CA MET A 39 -4.33 15.36 5.32
C MET A 39 -2.91 14.76 5.29
N THR A 40 -1.87 15.61 5.31
CA THR A 40 -0.47 15.17 5.27
C THR A 40 -0.09 14.37 6.51
N GLU A 41 -0.46 14.83 7.70
CA GLU A 41 -0.18 14.10 8.95
C GLU A 41 -0.86 12.73 8.96
N VAL A 42 -2.15 12.66 8.61
CA VAL A 42 -2.91 11.40 8.61
C VAL A 42 -2.39 10.45 7.51
N TYR A 43 -1.99 10.98 6.36
CA TYR A 43 -1.38 10.17 5.30
C TYR A 43 -0.04 9.57 5.74
N LEU A 44 0.80 10.34 6.44
CA LEU A 44 2.08 9.84 6.97
C LEU A 44 1.87 8.70 7.97
N GLN A 45 0.92 8.85 8.90
CA GLN A 45 0.56 7.77 9.84
C GLN A 45 0.05 6.53 9.10
N SER A 46 -0.75 6.72 8.04
CA SER A 46 -1.20 5.62 7.20
C SER A 46 -0.06 4.96 6.43
N ALA A 47 0.95 5.71 5.98
CA ALA A 47 2.13 5.18 5.32
C ALA A 47 3.01 4.35 6.28
N GLU A 48 3.15 4.79 7.54
CA GLU A 48 3.83 4.00 8.58
C GLU A 48 3.12 2.66 8.82
N LYS A 49 1.79 2.69 9.00
CA LYS A 49 0.98 1.47 9.15
C LYS A 49 1.11 0.53 7.94
N TRP A 50 1.16 1.07 6.73
CA TRP A 50 1.38 0.28 5.52
C TRP A 50 2.72 -0.47 5.58
N GLU A 51 3.81 0.20 6.01
CA GLU A 51 5.14 -0.41 6.11
C GLU A 51 5.19 -1.49 7.21
N GLU A 52 4.48 -1.29 8.32
CA GLU A 52 4.36 -2.29 9.38
C GLU A 52 3.67 -3.57 8.90
N ILE A 53 2.50 -3.44 8.26
CA ILE A 53 1.73 -4.57 7.72
C ILE A 53 2.55 -5.30 6.66
N ARG A 54 3.16 -4.55 5.75
CA ARG A 54 4.00 -5.15 4.72
C ARG A 54 5.21 -5.86 5.33
N GLY A 55 5.86 -5.29 6.34
CA GLY A 55 6.94 -5.95 7.06
C GLY A 55 6.49 -7.27 7.71
N ALA A 56 5.24 -7.36 8.18
CA ALA A 56 4.66 -8.61 8.67
C ALA A 56 4.43 -9.63 7.54
N ILE A 57 3.90 -9.20 6.39
CA ILE A 57 3.76 -10.04 5.19
C ILE A 57 5.11 -10.60 4.75
N ASP A 58 6.14 -9.75 4.66
CA ASP A 58 7.48 -10.13 4.24
C ASP A 58 8.10 -11.15 5.22
N ARG A 59 7.94 -10.96 6.54
CA ARG A 59 8.39 -11.92 7.56
C ARG A 59 7.67 -13.26 7.44
N MET A 60 6.35 -13.23 7.28
CA MET A 60 5.53 -14.43 7.17
C MET A 60 5.85 -15.23 5.90
N ALA A 61 6.09 -14.55 4.78
CA ALA A 61 6.50 -15.17 3.53
C ALA A 61 7.93 -15.76 3.58
N LEU A 62 8.80 -15.24 4.45
CA LEU A 62 10.12 -15.82 4.72
C LEU A 62 10.04 -17.05 5.63
N GLU A 63 9.18 -17.00 6.65
CA GLU A 63 8.98 -18.09 7.61
C GLU A 63 8.24 -19.28 6.97
N PHE A 64 7.29 -19.00 6.08
CA PHE A 64 6.47 -20.00 5.39
C PHE A 64 6.53 -19.80 3.85
N PRO A 65 7.61 -20.25 3.18
CA PRO A 65 7.79 -20.07 1.73
C PRO A 65 6.67 -20.70 0.88
N THR A 66 6.03 -21.74 1.40
CA THR A 66 4.90 -22.43 0.75
C THR A 66 3.69 -21.51 0.54
N LEU A 67 3.57 -20.41 1.29
CA LEU A 67 2.52 -19.39 1.08
C LEU A 67 2.57 -18.77 -0.32
N LYS A 68 3.75 -18.72 -0.96
CA LYS A 68 3.90 -18.22 -2.34
C LYS A 68 3.44 -19.23 -3.39
N GLU A 69 3.42 -20.52 -3.05
CA GLU A 69 3.03 -21.60 -3.96
C GLU A 69 1.52 -21.86 -3.92
N ILE A 70 0.84 -21.38 -2.88
CA ILE A 70 -0.61 -21.54 -2.72
C ILE A 70 -1.33 -20.62 -3.71
N GLN A 71 -2.03 -21.24 -4.67
CA GLN A 71 -2.92 -20.53 -5.57
C GLN A 71 -4.22 -20.19 -4.85
N ASP A 72 -4.33 -18.95 -4.43
CA ASP A 72 -5.51 -18.41 -3.75
C ASP A 72 -6.11 -17.26 -4.54
N ALA A 73 -7.26 -17.52 -5.16
CA ALA A 73 -7.97 -16.54 -5.98
C ALA A 73 -8.44 -15.33 -5.19
N ALA A 74 -8.84 -15.50 -3.93
CA ALA A 74 -9.30 -14.37 -3.10
C ALA A 74 -8.14 -13.46 -2.74
N LEU A 75 -7.00 -14.05 -2.35
CA LEU A 75 -5.78 -13.30 -2.09
C LEU A 75 -5.26 -12.58 -3.34
N ALA A 76 -5.24 -13.27 -4.49
CA ALA A 76 -4.81 -12.68 -5.76
C ALA A 76 -5.69 -11.48 -6.14
N GLU A 77 -7.00 -11.57 -5.94
CA GLU A 77 -7.92 -10.45 -6.16
C GLU A 77 -7.66 -9.30 -5.17
N THR A 78 -7.38 -9.58 -3.90
CA THR A 78 -6.96 -8.56 -2.93
C THR A 78 -5.69 -7.85 -3.37
N MET A 79 -4.66 -8.58 -3.82
CA MET A 79 -3.41 -8.00 -4.32
C MET A 79 -3.62 -7.11 -5.55
N LYS A 80 -4.47 -7.56 -6.49
CA LYS A 80 -4.85 -6.79 -7.67
C LYS A 80 -5.57 -5.49 -7.29
N ASN A 81 -6.47 -5.55 -6.31
CA ASN A 81 -7.16 -4.36 -5.81
C ASN A 81 -6.20 -3.38 -5.13
N ILE A 82 -5.24 -3.87 -4.32
CA ILE A 82 -4.17 -3.02 -3.76
C ILE A 82 -3.40 -2.31 -4.88
N GLN A 83 -2.99 -3.04 -5.92
CA GLN A 83 -2.28 -2.46 -7.05
C GLN A 83 -3.10 -1.37 -7.77
N ALA A 84 -4.39 -1.61 -8.01
CA ALA A 84 -5.28 -0.64 -8.63
C ALA A 84 -5.38 0.64 -7.78
N TYR A 85 -5.55 0.52 -6.46
CA TYR A 85 -5.58 1.68 -5.57
C TYR A 85 -4.25 2.44 -5.53
N LEU A 86 -3.11 1.74 -5.53
CA LEU A 86 -1.80 2.37 -5.61
C LEU A 86 -1.62 3.18 -6.91
N GLN A 87 -2.10 2.67 -8.05
CA GLN A 87 -2.08 3.40 -9.32
C GLN A 87 -2.97 4.65 -9.28
N MET A 88 -4.14 4.57 -8.65
CA MET A 88 -5.03 5.73 -8.47
C MET A 88 -4.39 6.80 -7.57
N ILE A 89 -3.72 6.38 -6.49
CA ILE A 89 -2.96 7.28 -5.61
C ILE A 89 -1.85 7.99 -6.40
N GLU A 90 -1.08 7.23 -7.20
CA GLU A 90 0.00 7.79 -8.03
C GLU A 90 -0.53 8.83 -9.03
N ALA A 91 -1.62 8.52 -9.73
CA ALA A 91 -2.25 9.44 -10.67
C ALA A 91 -2.64 10.76 -10.00
N ARG A 92 -3.28 10.70 -8.82
CA ARG A 92 -3.72 11.90 -8.11
C ARG A 92 -2.58 12.74 -7.54
N LEU A 93 -1.55 12.09 -7.01
CA LEU A 93 -0.34 12.79 -6.56
C LEU A 93 0.35 13.49 -7.74
N SER A 94 0.36 12.86 -8.92
CA SER A 94 0.89 13.45 -10.15
C SER A 94 0.03 14.63 -10.63
N ASP A 95 -1.30 14.53 -10.62
CA ASP A 95 -2.20 15.60 -11.05
C ASP A 95 -2.11 16.83 -10.14
N SER A 96 -2.00 16.62 -8.82
CA SER A 96 -1.86 17.69 -7.83
C SER A 96 -0.63 18.60 -8.07
N ILE A 97 0.44 18.05 -8.64
CA ILE A 97 1.67 18.80 -8.96
C ILE A 97 1.47 19.73 -10.16
N HIS A 98 0.70 19.30 -11.16
CA HIS A 98 0.50 20.07 -12.39
C HIS A 98 -0.43 21.28 -12.18
N GLU A 99 -1.28 21.24 -11.15
CA GLU A 99 -2.20 22.34 -10.81
C GLU A 99 -1.57 23.41 -9.89
N THR A 100 -0.42 23.14 -9.28
CA THR A 100 0.12 24.01 -8.22
C THR A 100 1.10 25.05 -8.76
N GLY A 101 0.56 26.21 -9.18
CA GLY A 101 1.31 27.32 -9.77
C GLY A 101 1.83 28.41 -8.82
N ASP A 102 1.30 28.59 -7.60
CA ASP A 102 1.55 29.86 -6.87
C ASP A 102 1.78 29.80 -5.34
N ASP A 103 1.64 28.65 -4.66
CA ASP A 103 1.82 28.58 -3.19
C ASP A 103 2.96 27.64 -2.75
N LEU A 104 4.06 28.24 -2.27
CA LEU A 104 5.27 27.54 -1.83
C LEU A 104 5.04 26.59 -0.64
N ARG A 105 4.06 26.85 0.24
CA ARG A 105 3.76 25.97 1.38
C ARG A 105 3.05 24.70 0.91
N THR A 106 2.08 24.86 0.02
CA THR A 106 1.35 23.76 -0.63
C THR A 106 2.29 22.81 -1.38
N VAL A 107 3.28 23.37 -2.10
CA VAL A 107 4.31 22.58 -2.80
C VAL A 107 5.18 21.74 -1.84
N LYS A 108 5.45 22.24 -0.62
CA LYS A 108 6.27 21.51 0.36
C LYS A 108 5.53 20.27 0.89
N ASP A 109 4.25 20.42 1.23
CA ASP A 109 3.44 19.34 1.81
C ASP A 109 3.11 18.28 0.75
N GLN A 110 2.82 18.67 -0.49
CA GLN A 110 2.69 17.74 -1.63
C GLN A 110 3.98 16.94 -1.89
N LYS A 111 5.15 17.59 -1.84
CA LYS A 111 6.44 16.89 -1.95
C LYS A 111 6.64 15.89 -0.80
N MET A 112 6.17 16.20 0.39
CA MET A 112 6.24 15.29 1.53
C MET A 112 5.38 14.05 1.31
N LEU A 113 4.13 14.22 0.87
CA LEU A 113 3.22 13.13 0.49
C LEU A 113 3.82 12.25 -0.60
N MET A 114 4.38 12.88 -1.63
CA MET A 114 5.00 12.19 -2.75
C MET A 114 6.25 11.40 -2.32
N ASN A 115 7.09 11.95 -1.46
CA ASN A 115 8.25 11.25 -0.91
C ASN A 115 7.82 10.07 -0.03
N ALA A 116 6.77 10.23 0.77
CA ALA A 116 6.20 9.15 1.57
C ALA A 116 5.65 8.04 0.66
N TYR A 117 4.85 8.40 -0.35
CA TYR A 117 4.31 7.46 -1.34
C TYR A 117 5.41 6.73 -2.11
N TYR A 118 6.40 7.43 -2.68
CA TYR A 118 7.47 6.76 -3.41
C TYR A 118 8.43 5.99 -2.49
N GLY A 119 8.61 6.42 -1.24
CA GLY A 119 9.33 5.66 -0.22
C GLY A 119 8.66 4.31 0.06
N MET A 120 7.35 4.35 0.24
CA MET A 120 6.47 3.19 0.41
C MET A 120 6.47 2.29 -0.84
N ASN A 121 6.17 2.88 -2.00
CA ASN A 121 5.96 2.19 -3.27
C ASN A 121 7.26 1.57 -3.85
N ARG A 122 8.41 2.27 -3.74
CA ARG A 122 9.71 1.73 -4.18
C ARG A 122 10.09 0.45 -3.45
N ARG A 123 9.74 0.35 -2.17
CA ARG A 123 9.99 -0.88 -1.41
C ARG A 123 8.90 -1.92 -1.71
N GLY A 124 7.64 -1.53 -1.88
CA GLY A 124 6.51 -2.44 -2.15
C GLY A 124 6.58 -3.19 -3.48
N TYR A 125 6.92 -2.49 -4.57
CA TYR A 125 6.98 -3.08 -5.91
C TYR A 125 7.99 -4.24 -5.99
N HIS A 126 9.08 -4.22 -5.22
CA HIS A 126 10.06 -5.31 -5.26
C HIS A 126 9.62 -6.59 -4.53
N SER A 127 8.66 -6.52 -3.60
CA SER A 127 8.24 -7.71 -2.82
C SER A 127 7.03 -8.42 -3.43
N PHE A 128 6.16 -7.68 -4.14
CA PHE A 128 4.93 -8.24 -4.74
C PHE A 128 5.06 -8.70 -6.18
N TYR A 129 6.19 -8.40 -6.86
CA TYR A 129 6.50 -9.08 -8.11
C TYR A 129 6.80 -10.55 -7.80
N PHE A 130 5.72 -11.34 -7.81
CA PHE A 130 5.79 -12.70 -8.29
C PHE A 130 6.64 -12.70 -9.55
N ASP A 131 7.67 -13.53 -9.52
CA ASP A 131 8.60 -13.75 -10.60
C ASP A 131 7.83 -14.37 -11.78
N GLU A 132 7.06 -13.57 -12.52
CA GLU A 132 6.66 -13.87 -13.90
C GLU A 132 7.89 -13.65 -14.80
N LYS A 133 8.97 -14.38 -14.52
CA LYS A 133 10.07 -14.56 -15.47
C LYS A 133 10.46 -16.03 -15.56
N LYS A 134 9.91 -16.61 -16.64
CA LYS A 134 10.36 -17.76 -17.44
C LYS A 134 9.95 -19.16 -17.00
#